data_AF-A0A0F6YPP7-F1
#
_entry.id   AF-A0A0F6YPP7-F1
#
_cell.length_a   1.000
_cell.length_b   1.000
_cell.length_c   1.000
_cell.angle_alpha   90.00
_cell.angle_beta   90.00
_cell.angle_gamma   90.00
#
_symmetry.space_group_name_H-M   'P 1'
#
loop_
_entity.id
_entity.type
_entity.pdbx_description
1 polymer ?
#
loop_
_entity_poly.entity_id
_entity_poly.type
_entity_poly.pdbx_seq_one_letter_code
_entity_poly.pdbx_strand_id
1 'polypeptide(L)'
;MPSFILPAFDAPRGASPAARRRALLRATDDVLASRLVQLALALRDPAIHEALARAVSLPVAEVAASPFATRMVALGAMRGASTVHGDLRRVMTWPRALAGEEGTRDPVHGQWDRGVLRLGKYQQFLQDEPFATFHPDHVGKWGPHELMHRAVGFFFRPGCSRWELYLGARLNELLPVVTWYGPEQAMRLDEGAFDRELAGRDPAARLADARWIEEDEASLRVRASRSATLIKEGITHFERELAAIDEEIATGRRVRAPHPFLDASSDALAYVAGHRARLDKTGDVLAQLVPVGPDRYEDVRAYRTGVEEAFDALLFATLSFDPKKAAIQRSGRALWDRVQRAAHAGGSAAKWAESIATDAGTEVARALDGTKAVDVAAWDRRIAKALRGAAPTVVETGDLERGALCVDQLADGVASCAPRTLALLGRRAGSTLTALATSDALLARAPLADRLATFLATSGGDPKIAELARFEAAIAAARRGDDRVERLSEPARALPRDLEHVQLVRSQTFRVMPFDRDVFALHSGQKPGKGARTYLIGAYRGEVVVVAIAEIVADALDVLARAPMRATEFVALLEEAPDPRAWLRELIEAGVIAWSPML
;
A
#
# COMPACT_ATOMS: atom_id res chain seq x y z
N MET A 1 1.06 -19.59 -17.99
CA MET A 1 -0.40 -19.34 -17.87
C MET A 1 -0.96 -19.02 -19.25
N PRO A 2 -2.16 -19.50 -19.60
CA PRO A 2 -2.81 -19.14 -20.86
C PRO A 2 -3.23 -17.65 -20.87
N SER A 3 -3.41 -17.08 -22.05
CA SER A 3 -4.02 -15.76 -22.21
C SER A 3 -5.50 -15.80 -21.85
N PHE A 4 -6.05 -14.69 -21.36
CA PHE A 4 -7.46 -14.58 -21.02
C PHE A 4 -8.01 -13.18 -21.34
N ILE A 5 -9.34 -13.09 -21.36
CA ILE A 5 -10.08 -11.89 -21.75
C ILE A 5 -10.80 -11.34 -20.52
N LEU A 6 -10.71 -10.03 -20.32
CA LEU A 6 -11.55 -9.30 -19.37
C LEU A 6 -12.63 -8.54 -20.14
N PRO A 7 -13.91 -8.87 -19.96
CA PRO A 7 -14.99 -8.23 -20.70
C PRO A 7 -15.16 -6.77 -20.29
N ALA A 8 -15.60 -5.96 -21.24
CA ALA A 8 -15.95 -4.57 -21.01
C ALA A 8 -17.13 -4.40 -20.04
N PHE A 9 -17.18 -3.25 -19.35
CA PHE A 9 -18.43 -2.75 -18.77
C PHE A 9 -19.32 -2.31 -19.93
N ASP A 10 -20.27 -3.17 -20.31
CA ASP A 10 -21.15 -3.11 -21.50
C ASP A 10 -21.20 -1.75 -22.21
N ALA A 11 -20.69 -1.73 -23.45
CA ALA A 11 -20.44 -0.53 -24.22
C ALA A 11 -21.75 0.17 -24.62
N PRO A 12 -21.99 1.41 -24.17
CA PRO A 12 -23.05 2.23 -24.75
C PRO A 12 -22.76 2.50 -26.23
N ARG A 13 -23.79 2.52 -27.09
CA ARG A 13 -23.64 2.95 -28.49
C ARG A 13 -23.12 4.39 -28.53
N GLY A 14 -21.95 4.62 -29.14
CA GLY A 14 -21.35 5.94 -29.28
C GLY A 14 -20.05 5.93 -30.09
N ALA A 15 -19.88 6.91 -30.97
CA ALA A 15 -18.74 7.00 -31.89
C ALA A 15 -17.43 7.50 -31.24
N SER A 16 -17.49 8.05 -30.02
CA SER A 16 -16.32 8.59 -29.31
C SER A 16 -16.31 8.25 -27.81
N PRO A 17 -15.15 8.27 -27.13
CA PRO A 17 -15.04 8.05 -25.69
C PRO A 17 -16.00 8.93 -24.85
N ALA A 18 -16.00 10.24 -25.10
CA ALA A 18 -16.89 11.17 -24.41
C ALA A 18 -18.38 10.89 -24.66
N ALA A 19 -18.76 10.41 -25.86
CA ALA A 19 -20.14 10.03 -26.13
C ALA A 19 -20.58 8.80 -25.32
N ARG A 20 -19.70 7.80 -25.16
CA ARG A 20 -19.96 6.62 -24.32
C ARG A 20 -20.12 6.99 -22.85
N ARG A 21 -19.24 7.83 -22.30
CA ARG A 21 -19.35 8.32 -20.91
C ARG A 21 -20.64 9.12 -20.67
N ARG A 22 -21.01 10.02 -21.58
CA ARG A 22 -22.31 10.74 -21.52
C ARG A 22 -23.53 9.82 -21.61
N ALA A 23 -23.41 8.68 -22.27
CA ALA A 23 -24.48 7.69 -22.31
C ALA A 23 -24.62 6.96 -20.95
N LEU A 24 -23.51 6.66 -20.25
CA LEU A 24 -23.57 6.14 -18.89
C LEU A 24 -24.17 7.15 -17.90
N LEU A 25 -23.81 8.43 -17.99
CA LEU A 25 -24.39 9.48 -17.14
C LEU A 25 -25.92 9.59 -17.30
N ARG A 26 -26.44 9.28 -18.49
CA ARG A 26 -27.88 9.30 -18.79
C ARG A 26 -28.60 7.98 -18.49
N ALA A 27 -27.87 6.91 -18.24
CA ALA A 27 -28.47 5.63 -17.88
C ALA A 27 -29.14 5.72 -16.49
N THR A 28 -30.22 4.96 -16.29
CA THR A 28 -30.81 4.79 -14.96
C THR A 28 -29.88 3.97 -14.07
N ASP A 29 -30.02 4.10 -12.75
CA ASP A 29 -29.20 3.33 -11.81
C ASP A 29 -29.46 1.83 -11.95
N ASP A 30 -30.68 1.41 -12.30
CA ASP A 30 -31.02 0.01 -12.60
C ASP A 30 -30.27 -0.55 -13.82
N VAL A 31 -30.09 0.25 -14.87
CA VAL A 31 -29.30 -0.15 -16.05
C VAL A 31 -27.83 -0.29 -15.67
N LEU A 32 -27.28 0.66 -14.91
CA LEU A 32 -25.90 0.58 -14.43
C LEU A 32 -25.69 -0.62 -13.50
N ALA A 33 -26.62 -0.87 -12.57
CA ALA A 33 -26.58 -2.01 -11.68
C ALA A 33 -26.61 -3.33 -12.47
N SER A 34 -27.46 -3.44 -13.48
CA SER A 34 -27.53 -4.63 -14.33
C SER A 34 -26.21 -4.89 -15.08
N ARG A 35 -25.56 -3.83 -15.57
CA ARG A 35 -24.24 -3.93 -16.22
C ARG A 35 -23.13 -4.29 -15.25
N LEU A 36 -23.20 -3.77 -14.02
CA LEU A 36 -22.24 -4.09 -12.97
C LEU A 36 -22.31 -5.56 -12.60
N VAL A 37 -23.53 -6.12 -12.47
CA VAL A 37 -23.75 -7.56 -12.26
C VAL A 37 -23.14 -8.38 -13.40
N GLN A 38 -23.39 -8.00 -14.66
CA GLN A 38 -22.82 -8.70 -15.82
C GLN A 38 -21.29 -8.69 -15.82
N LEU A 39 -20.69 -7.52 -15.54
CA LEU A 39 -19.23 -7.40 -15.44
C LEU A 39 -18.67 -8.26 -14.31
N ALA A 40 -19.30 -8.19 -13.13
CA ALA A 40 -18.90 -8.97 -11.96
C ALA A 40 -18.94 -10.46 -12.27
N LEU A 41 -20.09 -10.99 -12.74
CA LEU A 41 -20.25 -12.42 -13.07
C LEU A 41 -19.18 -12.91 -14.05
N ALA A 42 -18.84 -12.11 -15.05
CA ALA A 42 -17.87 -12.48 -16.07
C ALA A 42 -16.40 -12.36 -15.62
N LEU A 43 -16.14 -11.72 -14.47
CA LEU A 43 -14.82 -11.59 -13.87
C LEU A 43 -14.61 -12.49 -12.64
N ARG A 44 -15.57 -13.34 -12.26
CA ARG A 44 -15.51 -14.16 -11.03
C ARG A 44 -14.45 -15.26 -11.00
N ASP A 45 -13.88 -15.62 -12.14
CA ASP A 45 -12.93 -16.73 -12.22
C ASP A 45 -11.69 -16.44 -11.34
N PRO A 46 -11.45 -17.18 -10.25
CA PRO A 46 -10.30 -16.96 -9.36
C PRO A 46 -8.97 -17.06 -10.11
N ALA A 47 -8.90 -17.87 -11.18
CA ALA A 47 -7.69 -18.02 -11.97
C ALA A 47 -7.26 -16.70 -12.64
N ILE A 48 -8.22 -15.83 -13.00
CA ILE A 48 -7.95 -14.49 -13.53
C ILE A 48 -7.26 -13.64 -12.47
N HIS A 49 -7.82 -13.58 -11.27
CA HIS A 49 -7.29 -12.75 -10.18
C HIS A 49 -5.91 -13.22 -9.73
N GLU A 50 -5.73 -14.52 -9.57
CA GLU A 50 -4.44 -15.10 -9.21
C GLU A 50 -3.38 -14.88 -10.30
N ALA A 51 -3.75 -15.04 -11.57
CA ALA A 51 -2.82 -14.81 -12.68
C ALA A 51 -2.36 -13.35 -12.73
N LEU A 52 -3.28 -12.40 -12.56
CA LEU A 52 -2.96 -10.98 -12.49
C LEU A 52 -2.12 -10.66 -11.25
N ALA A 53 -2.53 -11.14 -10.06
CA ALA A 53 -1.82 -10.92 -8.80
C ALA A 53 -0.36 -11.37 -8.87
N ARG A 54 -0.10 -12.59 -9.37
CA ARG A 54 1.27 -13.08 -9.65
C ARG A 54 1.98 -12.21 -10.68
N ALA A 55 1.28 -11.82 -11.74
CA ALA A 55 1.84 -10.96 -12.78
C ALA A 55 2.10 -9.53 -12.32
N VAL A 56 1.61 -9.04 -11.17
CA VAL A 56 1.97 -7.68 -10.70
C VAL A 56 2.57 -7.66 -9.30
N SER A 57 2.83 -8.84 -8.74
CA SER A 57 3.38 -9.03 -7.39
C SER A 57 2.51 -8.39 -6.29
N LEU A 58 1.18 -8.43 -6.46
CA LEU A 58 0.20 -7.95 -5.47
C LEU A 58 -0.51 -9.10 -4.76
N PRO A 59 -1.06 -8.87 -3.55
CA PRO A 59 -2.03 -9.78 -2.95
C PRO A 59 -3.26 -9.98 -3.85
N VAL A 60 -3.72 -11.23 -3.97
CA VAL A 60 -4.94 -11.57 -4.75
C VAL A 60 -6.14 -10.75 -4.29
N ALA A 61 -6.26 -10.53 -2.99
CA ALA A 61 -7.35 -9.77 -2.40
C ALA A 61 -7.44 -8.32 -2.90
N GLU A 62 -6.32 -7.68 -3.29
CA GLU A 62 -6.36 -6.33 -3.88
C GLU A 62 -6.83 -6.34 -5.32
N VAL A 63 -6.41 -7.35 -6.09
CA VAL A 63 -6.84 -7.52 -7.47
C VAL A 63 -8.33 -7.83 -7.52
N ALA A 64 -8.79 -8.70 -6.64
CA ALA A 64 -10.17 -9.17 -6.58
C ALA A 64 -11.09 -8.24 -5.75
N ALA A 65 -10.57 -7.11 -5.23
CA ALA A 65 -11.32 -6.25 -4.32
C ALA A 65 -12.58 -5.65 -4.94
N SER A 66 -12.57 -5.42 -6.26
CA SER A 66 -13.74 -5.06 -7.06
C SER A 66 -13.53 -5.45 -8.53
N PRO A 67 -14.60 -5.53 -9.35
CA PRO A 67 -14.47 -5.80 -10.78
C PRO A 67 -13.57 -4.78 -11.51
N PHE A 68 -13.59 -3.52 -11.07
CA PHE A 68 -12.74 -2.47 -11.64
C PHE A 68 -11.30 -2.52 -11.14
N ALA A 69 -11.03 -2.93 -9.89
CA ALA A 69 -9.67 -3.18 -9.42
C ALA A 69 -8.98 -4.24 -10.30
N THR A 70 -9.68 -5.34 -10.63
CA THR A 70 -9.18 -6.37 -11.55
C THR A 70 -8.82 -5.79 -12.91
N ARG A 71 -9.67 -4.93 -13.48
CA ARG A 71 -9.41 -4.28 -14.78
C ARG A 71 -8.28 -3.25 -14.74
N MET A 72 -8.18 -2.45 -13.66
CA MET A 72 -7.07 -1.50 -13.46
C MET A 72 -5.73 -2.22 -13.40
N VAL A 73 -5.66 -3.31 -12.61
CA VAL A 73 -4.47 -4.16 -12.52
C VAL A 73 -4.13 -4.76 -13.88
N ALA A 74 -5.11 -5.24 -14.63
CA ALA A 74 -4.89 -5.78 -15.97
C ALA A 74 -4.31 -4.73 -16.93
N LEU A 75 -4.81 -3.49 -16.92
CA LEU A 75 -4.25 -2.41 -17.76
C LEU A 75 -2.77 -2.15 -17.45
N GLY A 76 -2.40 -2.09 -16.16
CA GLY A 76 -0.99 -1.96 -15.77
C GLY A 76 -0.15 -3.16 -16.20
N ALA A 77 -0.65 -4.37 -15.96
CA ALA A 77 0.02 -5.62 -16.30
C ALA A 77 0.24 -5.78 -17.82
N MET A 78 -0.73 -5.35 -18.64
CA MET A 78 -0.64 -5.32 -20.12
C MET A 78 0.43 -4.36 -20.66
N ARG A 79 0.99 -3.50 -19.80
CA ARG A 79 2.15 -2.63 -20.11
C ARG A 79 3.45 -3.17 -19.50
N GLY A 80 3.41 -4.37 -18.92
CA GLY A 80 4.53 -4.95 -18.17
C GLY A 80 4.78 -4.28 -16.82
N ALA A 81 3.89 -3.40 -16.35
CA ALA A 81 4.02 -2.81 -15.03
C ALA A 81 3.75 -3.86 -13.94
N SER A 82 4.49 -3.75 -12.85
CA SER A 82 4.32 -4.56 -11.65
C SER A 82 4.64 -3.72 -10.42
N THR A 83 4.52 -4.32 -9.25
CA THR A 83 4.92 -3.69 -8.01
C THR A 83 6.31 -4.16 -7.55
N VAL A 84 6.97 -3.32 -6.77
CA VAL A 84 8.15 -3.64 -5.98
C VAL A 84 7.81 -3.40 -4.51
N HIS A 85 8.20 -4.33 -3.65
CA HIS A 85 7.88 -4.25 -2.23
C HIS A 85 8.71 -3.15 -1.56
N GLY A 86 8.07 -2.18 -0.90
CA GLY A 86 8.72 -1.02 -0.29
C GLY A 86 9.84 -1.40 0.69
N ASP A 87 9.59 -2.37 1.56
CA ASP A 87 10.58 -2.87 2.53
C ASP A 87 11.78 -3.57 1.91
N LEU A 88 11.63 -4.11 0.70
CA LEU A 88 12.70 -4.82 0.00
C LEU A 88 13.39 -3.95 -1.04
N ARG A 89 12.72 -2.88 -1.51
CA ARG A 89 13.30 -1.96 -2.47
C ARG A 89 14.26 -1.04 -1.76
N ARG A 90 15.54 -1.08 -2.12
CA ARG A 90 16.55 -0.24 -1.47
C ARG A 90 16.20 1.23 -1.61
N VAL A 91 16.07 1.92 -0.48
CA VAL A 91 15.81 3.36 -0.45
C VAL A 91 16.99 4.13 -1.00
N MET A 92 16.72 5.03 -1.93
CA MET A 92 17.73 5.87 -2.54
C MET A 92 17.84 7.21 -1.82
N THR A 93 18.99 7.47 -1.20
CA THR A 93 19.29 8.83 -0.74
C THR A 93 19.74 9.65 -1.93
N TRP A 94 18.88 10.54 -2.41
CA TRP A 94 19.22 11.44 -3.52
C TRP A 94 20.37 12.38 -3.13
N PRO A 95 21.33 12.64 -4.03
CA PRO A 95 22.26 13.76 -3.90
C PRO A 95 21.51 15.10 -3.74
N ARG A 96 22.13 16.11 -3.12
CA ARG A 96 21.47 17.41 -2.89
C ARG A 96 21.01 18.07 -4.19
N ALA A 97 21.76 17.83 -5.27
CA ALA A 97 21.43 18.33 -6.60
C ALA A 97 20.15 17.73 -7.22
N LEU A 98 19.65 16.61 -6.69
CA LEU A 98 18.41 15.98 -7.16
C LEU A 98 17.22 16.23 -6.21
N ALA A 99 17.45 16.84 -5.04
CA ALA A 99 16.37 17.20 -4.13
C ALA A 99 15.53 18.36 -4.70
N GLY A 100 14.34 18.61 -4.14
CA GLY A 100 13.40 19.63 -4.62
C GLY A 100 13.97 21.06 -4.66
N GLU A 101 13.19 22.02 -5.17
CA GLU A 101 13.68 23.39 -5.52
C GLU A 101 14.36 24.18 -4.36
N GLU A 102 14.16 23.78 -3.10
CA GLU A 102 14.83 24.35 -1.92
C GLU A 102 15.86 23.40 -1.25
N GLY A 103 16.10 22.24 -1.86
CA GLY A 103 16.82 21.14 -1.24
C GLY A 103 16.03 20.45 -0.12
N THR A 104 14.72 20.73 0.00
CA THR A 104 13.83 20.14 1.01
C THR A 104 13.86 18.63 0.90
N ARG A 105 14.12 17.99 2.04
CA ARG A 105 14.13 16.55 2.22
C ARG A 105 13.24 16.21 3.40
N ASP A 106 12.59 15.08 3.33
CA ASP A 106 11.96 14.50 4.50
C ASP A 106 13.09 13.96 5.42
N PRO A 107 13.26 14.51 6.63
CA PRO A 107 14.35 14.14 7.54
C PRO A 107 14.26 12.68 7.99
N VAL A 108 13.08 12.06 7.91
CA VAL A 108 12.86 10.66 8.30
C VAL A 108 12.85 9.71 7.10
N HIS A 109 13.06 10.19 5.86
CA HIS A 109 13.12 9.32 4.69
C HIS A 109 14.22 8.26 4.81
N GLY A 110 13.86 6.99 4.61
CA GLY A 110 14.73 5.83 4.74
C GLY A 110 14.94 5.37 6.18
N GLN A 111 14.25 5.94 7.18
CA GLN A 111 14.36 5.51 8.57
C GLN A 111 13.32 4.45 8.90
N TRP A 112 13.77 3.38 9.56
CA TRP A 112 12.88 2.39 10.16
C TRP A 112 12.45 2.82 11.55
N ASP A 113 11.15 2.77 11.80
CA ASP A 113 10.54 3.09 13.09
C ASP A 113 9.52 2.00 13.42
N ARG A 114 9.89 1.07 14.31
CA ARG A 114 9.04 -0.05 14.75
C ARG A 114 8.47 -0.86 13.59
N GLY A 115 9.30 -1.17 12.60
CA GLY A 115 8.93 -2.01 11.46
C GLY A 115 8.11 -1.28 10.40
N VAL A 116 8.02 0.05 10.48
CA VAL A 116 7.49 0.93 9.43
C VAL A 116 8.66 1.67 8.79
N LEU A 117 8.82 1.51 7.48
CA LEU A 117 9.81 2.27 6.72
C LEU A 117 9.25 3.65 6.38
N ARG A 118 9.87 4.69 6.93
CA ARG A 118 9.46 6.08 6.66
C ARG A 118 9.98 6.52 5.31
N LEU A 119 9.08 6.95 4.43
CA LEU A 119 9.43 7.38 3.08
C LEU A 119 8.81 8.74 2.80
N GLY A 120 9.66 9.74 2.51
CA GLY A 120 9.21 11.03 2.03
C GLY A 120 8.40 10.91 0.75
N LYS A 121 7.17 11.45 0.76
CA LYS A 121 6.19 11.37 -0.35
C LYS A 121 6.85 11.66 -1.71
N TYR A 122 7.52 12.80 -1.85
CA TYR A 122 8.17 13.24 -3.11
C TYR A 122 9.61 12.76 -3.28
N GLN A 123 10.10 11.87 -2.42
CA GLN A 123 11.37 11.16 -2.64
C GLN A 123 11.16 9.72 -3.13
N GLN A 124 9.93 9.23 -3.07
CA GLN A 124 9.56 7.88 -3.50
C GLN A 124 8.52 7.89 -4.62
N PHE A 125 7.61 8.88 -4.64
CA PHE A 125 6.61 8.96 -5.71
C PHE A 125 7.24 9.59 -6.97
N LEU A 126 7.57 8.75 -7.95
CA LEU A 126 8.04 9.17 -9.27
C LEU A 126 7.02 8.74 -10.33
N GLN A 127 6.58 9.68 -11.17
CA GLN A 127 5.67 9.36 -12.28
C GLN A 127 6.38 8.58 -13.39
N ASP A 128 7.68 8.83 -13.55
CA ASP A 128 8.59 8.15 -14.47
C ASP A 128 9.23 6.89 -13.89
N GLU A 129 8.72 6.33 -12.78
CA GLU A 129 9.18 5.03 -12.32
C GLU A 129 8.53 3.89 -13.13
N PRO A 130 9.30 2.85 -13.53
CA PRO A 130 8.76 1.74 -14.30
C PRO A 130 7.86 0.81 -13.47
N PHE A 131 8.06 0.75 -12.16
CA PHE A 131 7.31 -0.08 -11.22
C PHE A 131 6.51 0.78 -10.24
N ALA A 132 5.40 0.24 -9.79
CA ALA A 132 4.65 0.78 -8.66
C ALA A 132 5.31 0.34 -7.34
N THR A 133 5.23 1.13 -6.27
CA THR A 133 5.67 0.64 -4.96
C THR A 133 4.50 0.05 -4.20
N PHE A 134 4.62 -1.21 -3.79
CA PHE A 134 3.72 -1.83 -2.82
C PHE A 134 4.21 -1.51 -1.40
N HIS A 135 3.46 -0.68 -0.68
CA HIS A 135 3.71 -0.40 0.73
C HIS A 135 2.67 -1.14 1.60
N PRO A 136 3.06 -2.08 2.48
CA PRO A 136 2.12 -2.86 3.29
C PRO A 136 1.20 -2.03 4.17
N ASP A 137 1.70 -0.89 4.66
CA ASP A 137 0.94 0.03 5.54
C ASP A 137 -0.09 0.89 4.80
N HIS A 138 -0.13 0.87 3.46
CA HIS A 138 -1.18 1.56 2.72
C HIS A 138 -2.47 0.72 2.72
N VAL A 139 -3.62 1.33 2.44
CA VAL A 139 -4.88 0.60 2.25
C VAL A 139 -4.83 -0.28 1.00
N GLY A 140 -5.55 -1.42 1.00
CA GLY A 140 -5.75 -2.34 -0.12
C GLY A 140 -6.45 -1.80 -1.38
N LYS A 141 -6.46 -0.47 -1.57
CA LYS A 141 -6.78 0.24 -2.83
C LYS A 141 -5.52 0.76 -3.53
N TRP A 142 -4.41 0.84 -2.79
CA TRP A 142 -3.17 1.49 -3.25
C TRP A 142 -2.51 0.72 -4.38
N GLY A 143 -2.52 -0.62 -4.37
CA GLY A 143 -1.93 -1.43 -5.45
C GLY A 143 -2.54 -1.13 -6.82
N PRO A 144 -3.87 -1.31 -7.00
CA PRO A 144 -4.55 -0.94 -8.24
C PRO A 144 -4.35 0.53 -8.63
N HIS A 145 -4.39 1.46 -7.67
CA HIS A 145 -4.17 2.89 -7.89
C HIS A 145 -2.78 3.18 -8.49
N GLU A 146 -1.72 2.64 -7.89
CA GLU A 146 -0.34 2.81 -8.38
C GLU A 146 -0.10 2.14 -9.74
N LEU A 147 -0.70 0.99 -9.98
CA LEU A 147 -0.63 0.37 -11.31
C LEU A 147 -1.36 1.20 -12.37
N MET A 148 -2.38 1.95 -11.98
CA MET A 148 -3.08 2.83 -12.89
C MET A 148 -2.21 4.01 -13.35
N HIS A 149 -1.39 4.57 -12.45
CA HIS A 149 -0.35 5.55 -12.82
C HIS A 149 0.58 5.01 -13.91
N ARG A 150 0.96 3.73 -13.83
CA ARG A 150 1.84 3.09 -14.82
C ARG A 150 1.14 2.76 -16.13
N ALA A 151 -0.15 2.52 -16.12
CA ALA A 151 -0.91 2.22 -17.33
C ALA A 151 -1.23 3.47 -18.17
N VAL A 152 -1.36 4.64 -17.53
CA VAL A 152 -1.54 5.91 -18.25
C VAL A 152 -0.23 6.48 -18.77
N GLY A 153 0.93 6.06 -18.24
CA GLY A 153 2.23 6.61 -18.59
C GLY A 153 2.46 7.99 -17.95
N PHE A 154 3.49 8.71 -18.39
CA PHE A 154 3.84 10.02 -17.84
C PHE A 154 4.22 11.03 -18.93
N PHE A 155 4.18 12.31 -18.61
CA PHE A 155 4.68 13.37 -19.49
C PHE A 155 6.09 13.79 -19.09
N PHE A 156 7.01 13.78 -20.05
CA PHE A 156 8.32 14.40 -19.91
C PHE A 156 9.00 14.57 -21.27
N ARG A 157 9.61 15.72 -21.48
CA ARG A 157 10.62 15.97 -22.52
C ARG A 157 11.76 16.83 -21.97
N PRO A 158 13.00 16.69 -22.49
CA PRO A 158 14.07 17.62 -22.17
C PRO A 158 13.64 19.07 -22.41
N GLY A 159 13.94 19.94 -21.44
CA GLY A 159 13.59 21.36 -21.53
C GLY A 159 12.09 21.67 -21.46
N CYS A 160 11.22 20.76 -21.00
CA CYS A 160 9.84 21.12 -20.69
C CYS A 160 9.82 22.27 -19.66
N SER A 161 8.80 23.11 -19.71
CA SER A 161 8.59 24.17 -18.72
C SER A 161 8.01 23.61 -17.42
N ARG A 162 8.05 24.39 -16.33
CA ARG A 162 7.32 24.07 -15.09
C ARG A 162 5.82 23.88 -15.33
N TRP A 163 5.26 24.67 -16.24
CA TRP A 163 3.85 24.62 -16.59
C TRP A 163 3.49 23.30 -17.29
N GLU A 164 4.30 22.87 -18.25
CA GLU A 164 4.09 21.57 -18.90
C GLU A 164 4.26 20.41 -17.92
N LEU A 165 5.27 20.46 -17.03
CA LEU A 165 5.45 19.44 -16.00
C LEU A 165 4.26 19.41 -15.02
N TYR A 166 3.71 20.57 -14.67
CA TYR A 166 2.50 20.69 -13.85
C TYR A 166 1.29 20.02 -14.53
N LEU A 167 1.03 20.34 -15.81
CA LEU A 167 -0.08 19.73 -16.56
C LEU A 167 0.10 18.23 -16.72
N GLY A 168 1.34 17.80 -16.99
CA GLY A 168 1.73 16.40 -17.01
C GLY A 168 1.42 15.70 -15.68
N ALA A 169 1.83 16.29 -14.56
CA ALA A 169 1.59 15.70 -13.26
C ALA A 169 0.09 15.62 -12.91
N ARG A 170 -0.68 16.64 -13.29
CA ARG A 170 -2.13 16.67 -13.07
C ARG A 170 -2.87 15.61 -13.90
N LEU A 171 -2.46 15.42 -15.16
CA LEU A 171 -3.02 14.38 -16.03
C LEU A 171 -2.71 12.96 -15.53
N ASN A 172 -1.50 12.75 -15.00
CA ASN A 172 -1.09 11.45 -14.45
C ASN A 172 -1.94 11.04 -13.22
N GLU A 173 -2.26 11.99 -12.33
CA GLU A 173 -3.11 11.76 -11.16
C GLU A 173 -4.60 11.57 -11.48
N LEU A 174 -5.07 12.09 -12.62
CA LEU A 174 -6.49 12.18 -12.92
C LEU A 174 -7.20 10.81 -12.82
N LEU A 175 -6.74 9.82 -13.59
CA LEU A 175 -7.40 8.52 -13.64
C LEU A 175 -7.26 7.70 -12.35
N PRO A 176 -6.07 7.59 -11.73
CA PRO A 176 -5.89 6.95 -10.43
C PRO A 176 -6.79 7.52 -9.32
N VAL A 177 -6.98 8.85 -9.29
CA VAL A 177 -7.86 9.51 -8.30
C VAL A 177 -9.34 9.30 -8.63
N VAL A 178 -9.74 9.47 -9.89
CA VAL A 178 -11.12 9.23 -10.34
C VAL A 178 -11.58 7.81 -10.02
N THR A 179 -10.72 6.83 -10.27
CA THR A 179 -11.03 5.43 -9.99
C THR A 179 -11.15 5.17 -8.50
N TRP A 180 -10.27 5.75 -7.68
CA TRP A 180 -10.28 5.61 -6.22
C TRP A 180 -11.65 5.95 -5.59
N TYR A 181 -12.30 7.03 -6.02
CA TYR A 181 -13.58 7.44 -5.45
C TYR A 181 -14.81 7.02 -6.26
N GLY A 182 -14.61 6.53 -7.49
CA GLY A 182 -15.68 6.16 -8.40
C GLY A 182 -15.68 4.66 -8.75
N PRO A 183 -15.32 4.27 -9.99
CA PRO A 183 -15.43 2.88 -10.47
C PRO A 183 -14.85 1.82 -9.55
N GLU A 184 -13.68 2.04 -8.94
CA GLU A 184 -13.03 1.02 -8.12
C GLU A 184 -13.78 0.75 -6.81
N GLN A 185 -14.52 1.74 -6.29
CA GLN A 185 -15.36 1.60 -5.10
C GLN A 185 -16.68 0.87 -5.41
N ALA A 186 -17.09 0.77 -6.68
CA ALA A 186 -18.30 0.06 -7.05
C ALA A 186 -18.17 -1.45 -6.75
N MET A 187 -19.10 -1.98 -5.95
CA MET A 187 -19.11 -3.38 -5.49
C MET A 187 -17.85 -3.81 -4.71
N ARG A 188 -17.11 -2.87 -4.11
CA ARG A 188 -15.91 -3.16 -3.32
C ARG A 188 -16.22 -3.89 -2.00
N LEU A 189 -15.15 -4.45 -1.39
CA LEU A 189 -15.07 -5.08 -0.06
C LEU A 189 -15.90 -4.38 1.03
N ASP A 190 -15.74 -3.07 1.16
CA ASP A 190 -16.45 -2.25 2.15
C ASP A 190 -17.64 -1.57 1.46
N GLU A 191 -18.86 -2.03 1.75
CA GLU A 191 -20.08 -1.43 1.19
C GLU A 191 -20.28 -0.01 1.74
N GLY A 192 -19.94 1.02 0.96
CA GLY A 192 -20.15 2.41 1.33
C GLY A 192 -19.23 3.39 0.62
N ALA A 193 -19.35 4.67 0.98
CA ALA A 193 -18.35 5.66 0.61
C ALA A 193 -17.01 5.33 1.29
N PHE A 194 -15.90 5.67 0.63
CA PHE A 194 -14.58 5.41 1.18
C PHE A 194 -14.34 6.19 2.48
N ASP A 195 -14.19 5.47 3.59
CA ASP A 195 -13.79 6.03 4.90
C ASP A 195 -12.27 5.93 5.05
N ARG A 196 -11.60 7.08 4.90
CA ARG A 196 -10.14 7.18 4.99
C ARG A 196 -9.61 6.84 6.39
N GLU A 197 -10.35 7.13 7.45
CA GLU A 197 -9.91 6.89 8.80
C GLU A 197 -9.97 5.39 9.13
N LEU A 198 -11.10 4.74 8.79
CA LEU A 198 -11.26 3.29 8.97
C LEU A 198 -10.24 2.51 8.13
N ALA A 199 -10.08 2.88 6.86
CA ALA A 199 -9.11 2.27 5.94
C ALA A 199 -7.65 2.41 6.41
N GLY A 200 -7.33 3.48 7.15
CA GLY A 200 -6.01 3.64 7.75
C GLY A 200 -5.77 2.79 9.00
N ARG A 201 -6.85 2.30 9.65
CA ARG A 201 -6.78 1.42 10.83
C ARG A 201 -6.72 -0.06 10.43
N ASP A 202 -7.43 -0.43 9.37
CA ASP A 202 -7.39 -1.78 8.79
C ASP A 202 -6.98 -1.69 7.30
N PRO A 203 -5.68 -1.64 7.01
CA PRO A 203 -5.20 -1.49 5.64
C PRO A 203 -5.46 -2.75 4.79
N ALA A 204 -5.80 -3.89 5.39
CA ALA A 204 -5.84 -5.16 4.70
C ALA A 204 -7.08 -5.30 3.81
N ALA A 205 -6.86 -5.57 2.51
CA ALA A 205 -7.89 -6.20 1.68
C ALA A 205 -7.93 -7.68 2.02
N ARG A 206 -9.03 -8.17 2.60
CA ARG A 206 -9.22 -9.62 2.82
C ARG A 206 -10.01 -10.20 1.66
N LEU A 207 -9.56 -11.33 1.13
CA LEU A 207 -10.24 -11.98 0.00
C LEU A 207 -11.68 -12.38 0.37
N ALA A 208 -11.93 -12.80 1.61
CA ALA A 208 -13.26 -13.14 2.11
C ALA A 208 -14.24 -11.94 2.10
N ASP A 209 -13.73 -10.70 2.08
CA ASP A 209 -14.57 -9.52 1.98
C ASP A 209 -14.96 -9.23 0.51
N ALA A 210 -14.37 -9.92 -0.47
CA ALA A 210 -14.68 -9.80 -1.90
C ALA A 210 -15.95 -10.56 -2.26
N ARG A 211 -17.03 -10.25 -1.54
CA ARG A 211 -18.31 -10.97 -1.58
C ARG A 211 -18.92 -11.05 -2.98
N TRP A 212 -18.61 -10.10 -3.87
CA TRP A 212 -19.07 -10.14 -5.25
C TRP A 212 -18.57 -11.37 -6.04
N ILE A 213 -17.54 -12.07 -5.57
CA ILE A 213 -17.04 -13.32 -6.17
C ILE A 213 -17.98 -14.49 -5.87
N GLU A 214 -18.53 -14.55 -4.65
CA GLU A 214 -19.24 -15.73 -4.14
C GLU A 214 -20.77 -15.56 -4.08
N GLU A 215 -21.27 -14.33 -3.97
CA GLU A 215 -22.70 -14.02 -3.80
C GLU A 215 -23.56 -14.58 -4.96
N ASP A 216 -24.84 -14.87 -4.70
CA ASP A 216 -25.78 -15.15 -5.78
C ASP A 216 -26.13 -13.88 -6.60
N GLU A 217 -26.76 -14.06 -7.76
CA GLU A 217 -27.10 -12.94 -8.65
C GLU A 217 -28.05 -11.94 -8.00
N ALA A 218 -28.97 -12.40 -7.14
CA ALA A 218 -29.91 -11.52 -6.44
C ALA A 218 -29.18 -10.60 -5.45
N SER A 219 -28.26 -11.15 -4.66
CA SER A 219 -27.41 -10.39 -3.72
C SER A 219 -26.48 -9.44 -4.46
N LEU A 220 -25.89 -9.88 -5.58
CA LEU A 220 -25.11 -9.01 -6.46
C LEU A 220 -25.93 -7.82 -6.97
N ARG A 221 -27.19 -8.03 -7.36
CA ARG A 221 -28.05 -6.96 -7.86
C ARG A 221 -28.32 -5.92 -6.78
N VAL A 222 -28.52 -6.34 -5.53
CA VAL A 222 -28.66 -5.41 -4.39
C VAL A 222 -27.37 -4.61 -4.19
N ARG A 223 -26.21 -5.27 -4.17
CA ARG A 223 -24.89 -4.63 -4.07
C ARG A 223 -24.67 -3.62 -5.19
N ALA A 224 -24.86 -4.05 -6.43
CA ALA A 224 -24.68 -3.21 -7.62
C ALA A 224 -25.60 -1.99 -7.62
N SER A 225 -26.85 -2.13 -7.15
CA SER A 225 -27.81 -1.02 -7.06
C SER A 225 -27.37 0.04 -6.05
N ARG A 226 -26.82 -0.38 -4.89
CA ARG A 226 -26.29 0.55 -3.88
C ARG A 226 -25.07 1.33 -4.35
N SER A 227 -24.28 0.76 -5.27
CA SER A 227 -23.01 1.33 -5.72
C SER A 227 -23.05 1.92 -7.14
N ALA A 228 -24.18 1.84 -7.84
CA ALA A 228 -24.29 2.29 -9.24
C ALA A 228 -24.00 3.79 -9.41
N THR A 229 -24.36 4.61 -8.42
CA THR A 229 -24.13 6.06 -8.42
C THR A 229 -22.65 6.42 -8.43
N LEU A 230 -21.78 5.59 -7.81
CA LEU A 230 -20.33 5.81 -7.78
C LEU A 230 -19.71 5.81 -9.19
N ILE A 231 -20.29 5.06 -10.14
CA ILE A 231 -19.86 5.10 -11.54
C ILE A 231 -20.12 6.49 -12.14
N LYS A 232 -21.31 7.06 -11.89
CA LYS A 232 -21.68 8.39 -12.38
C LYS A 232 -20.84 9.48 -11.72
N GLU A 233 -20.59 9.37 -10.42
CA GLU A 233 -19.75 10.30 -9.66
C GLU A 233 -18.33 10.32 -10.20
N GLY A 234 -17.70 9.15 -10.41
CA GLY A 234 -16.38 9.05 -11.00
C GLY A 234 -16.30 9.63 -12.41
N ILE A 235 -17.27 9.32 -13.28
CA ILE A 235 -17.31 9.91 -14.64
C ILE A 235 -17.50 11.42 -14.57
N THR A 236 -18.36 11.92 -13.69
CA THR A 236 -18.60 13.37 -13.53
C THR A 236 -17.34 14.08 -13.04
N HIS A 237 -16.61 13.48 -12.09
CA HIS A 237 -15.33 14.01 -11.62
C HIS A 237 -14.29 14.05 -12.73
N PHE A 238 -14.18 12.97 -13.52
CA PHE A 238 -13.28 12.90 -14.68
C PHE A 238 -13.57 14.00 -15.70
N GLU A 239 -14.82 14.15 -16.14
CA GLU A 239 -15.21 15.18 -17.11
C GLU A 239 -14.91 16.59 -16.60
N ARG A 240 -15.17 16.86 -15.31
CA ARG A 240 -14.91 18.16 -14.71
C ARG A 240 -13.42 18.49 -14.65
N GLU A 241 -12.59 17.56 -14.19
CA GLU A 241 -11.14 17.75 -14.14
C GLU A 241 -10.52 17.86 -15.54
N LEU A 242 -10.99 17.04 -16.49
CA LEU A 242 -10.51 17.08 -17.86
C LEU A 242 -10.85 18.41 -18.54
N ALA A 243 -12.07 18.92 -18.33
CA ALA A 243 -12.47 20.25 -18.82
C ALA A 243 -11.63 21.37 -18.21
N ALA A 244 -11.32 21.28 -16.90
CA ALA A 244 -10.42 22.22 -16.25
C ALA A 244 -9.03 22.18 -16.89
N ILE A 245 -8.44 20.99 -17.08
CA ILE A 245 -7.13 20.83 -17.73
C ILE A 245 -7.16 21.36 -19.17
N ASP A 246 -8.24 21.14 -19.93
CA ASP A 246 -8.40 21.69 -21.28
C ASP A 246 -8.41 23.23 -21.27
N GLU A 247 -9.06 23.86 -20.28
CA GLU A 247 -9.01 25.31 -20.07
C GLU A 247 -7.61 25.78 -19.66
N GLU A 248 -6.90 25.04 -18.80
CA GLU A 248 -5.51 25.34 -18.42
C GLU A 248 -4.57 25.29 -19.63
N ILE A 249 -4.72 24.28 -20.49
CA ILE A 249 -3.99 24.15 -21.75
C ILE A 249 -4.28 25.34 -22.67
N ALA A 250 -5.54 25.78 -22.76
CA ALA A 250 -5.95 26.87 -23.64
C ALA A 250 -5.51 28.26 -23.15
N THR A 251 -5.54 28.49 -21.84
CA THR A 251 -5.35 29.81 -21.24
C THR A 251 -3.95 30.03 -20.64
N GLY A 252 -3.21 28.95 -20.37
CA GLY A 252 -1.96 29.00 -19.60
C GLY A 252 -2.16 29.43 -18.15
N ARG A 253 -3.39 29.34 -17.63
CA ARG A 253 -3.75 29.73 -16.26
C ARG A 253 -4.31 28.54 -15.52
N ARG A 254 -4.01 28.46 -14.23
CA ARG A 254 -4.50 27.39 -13.37
C ARG A 254 -6.01 27.52 -13.11
N VAL A 255 -6.74 26.43 -13.28
CA VAL A 255 -8.17 26.27 -13.04
C VAL A 255 -8.38 25.25 -11.93
N ARG A 256 -8.99 25.69 -10.82
CA ARG A 256 -9.34 24.81 -9.71
C ARG A 256 -10.61 24.03 -10.05
N ALA A 257 -10.61 22.72 -9.80
CA ALA A 257 -11.78 21.86 -9.98
C ALA A 257 -12.08 21.02 -8.71
N PRO A 258 -12.19 21.67 -7.53
CA PRO A 258 -12.12 20.99 -6.24
C PRO A 258 -13.15 19.86 -6.12
N HIS A 259 -12.69 18.72 -5.62
CA HIS A 259 -13.54 17.62 -5.15
C HIS A 259 -13.42 17.57 -3.63
N PRO A 260 -14.45 17.15 -2.87
CA PRO A 260 -14.30 16.91 -1.44
C PRO A 260 -13.01 16.14 -1.14
N PHE A 261 -12.15 16.74 -0.31
CA PHE A 261 -10.86 16.22 0.16
C PHE A 261 -9.72 16.10 -0.88
N LEU A 262 -9.87 16.61 -2.11
CA LEU A 262 -8.88 16.47 -3.18
C LEU A 262 -8.68 17.75 -3.97
N ASP A 263 -7.42 18.10 -4.20
CA ASP A 263 -7.00 19.14 -5.12
C ASP A 263 -5.81 18.62 -5.96
N ALA A 264 -6.12 18.01 -7.11
CA ALA A 264 -5.13 17.47 -8.04
C ALA A 264 -4.13 18.54 -8.51
N SER A 265 -4.54 19.82 -8.52
CA SER A 265 -3.62 20.91 -8.80
C SER A 265 -2.58 21.10 -7.69
N SER A 266 -2.95 20.89 -6.42
CA SER A 266 -2.00 21.02 -5.31
C SER A 266 -0.96 19.91 -5.33
N ASP A 267 -1.37 18.67 -5.61
CA ASP A 267 -0.48 17.53 -5.75
C ASP A 267 0.47 17.70 -6.96
N ALA A 268 -0.04 18.19 -8.09
CA ALA A 268 0.78 18.48 -9.26
C ALA A 268 1.83 19.59 -9.00
N LEU A 269 1.48 20.63 -8.24
CA LEU A 269 2.45 21.67 -7.85
C LEU A 269 3.54 21.11 -6.93
N ALA A 270 3.15 20.29 -5.96
CA ALA A 270 4.09 19.66 -5.06
C ALA A 270 5.00 18.66 -5.80
N TYR A 271 4.50 17.96 -6.82
CA TYR A 271 5.31 17.14 -7.71
C TYR A 271 6.34 17.98 -8.47
N VAL A 272 5.94 19.11 -9.07
CA VAL A 272 6.90 20.02 -9.74
C VAL A 272 7.98 20.49 -8.77
N ALA A 273 7.59 20.94 -7.57
CA ALA A 273 8.52 21.40 -6.55
C ALA A 273 9.49 20.29 -6.08
N GLY A 274 9.02 19.05 -5.97
CA GLY A 274 9.82 17.91 -5.52
C GLY A 274 10.75 17.32 -6.59
N HIS A 275 10.37 17.37 -7.87
CA HIS A 275 11.04 16.59 -8.92
C HIS A 275 11.66 17.40 -10.05
N ARG A 276 11.43 18.72 -10.13
CA ARG A 276 11.96 19.52 -11.25
C ARG A 276 13.48 19.44 -11.33
N ALA A 277 14.17 19.69 -10.22
CA ALA A 277 15.64 19.65 -10.17
C ALA A 277 16.20 18.27 -10.55
N ARG A 278 15.55 17.19 -10.09
CA ARG A 278 15.89 15.82 -10.49
C ARG A 278 15.77 15.63 -12.00
N LEU A 279 14.63 16.01 -12.57
CA LEU A 279 14.36 15.87 -14.01
C LEU A 279 15.28 16.75 -14.87
N ASP A 280 15.65 17.95 -14.42
CA ASP A 280 16.64 18.79 -15.12
C ASP A 280 18.03 18.15 -15.15
N LYS A 281 18.36 17.27 -14.20
CA LYS A 281 19.65 16.58 -14.12
C LYS A 281 19.66 15.21 -14.79
N THR A 282 18.58 14.46 -14.70
CA THR A 282 18.51 13.08 -15.19
C THR A 282 17.58 12.90 -16.39
N GLY A 283 16.95 13.97 -16.85
CA GLY A 283 15.94 13.94 -17.90
C GLY A 283 16.46 13.47 -19.25
N ASP A 284 17.70 13.82 -19.62
CA ASP A 284 18.29 13.37 -20.88
C ASP A 284 18.48 11.85 -20.91
N VAL A 285 18.92 11.27 -19.79
CA VAL A 285 19.01 9.81 -19.62
C VAL A 285 17.61 9.19 -19.75
N LEU A 286 16.61 9.75 -19.07
CA LEU A 286 15.23 9.26 -19.13
C LEU A 286 14.65 9.30 -20.55
N ALA A 287 14.89 10.40 -21.28
CA ALA A 287 14.38 10.58 -22.63
C ALA A 287 15.01 9.62 -23.65
N GLN A 288 16.29 9.28 -23.46
CA GLN A 288 16.99 8.28 -24.28
C GLN A 288 16.57 6.84 -23.92
N LEU A 289 16.29 6.60 -22.64
CA LEU A 289 15.95 5.29 -22.10
C LEU A 289 14.52 4.86 -22.41
N VAL A 290 13.56 5.81 -22.39
CA VAL A 290 12.14 5.52 -22.58
C VAL A 290 11.66 6.16 -23.89
N PRO A 291 11.24 5.39 -24.89
CA PRO A 291 10.76 5.95 -26.16
C PRO A 291 9.46 6.72 -25.96
N VAL A 292 9.20 7.69 -26.84
CA VAL A 292 7.90 8.36 -26.90
C VAL A 292 6.83 7.33 -27.31
N GLY A 293 5.74 7.28 -26.58
CA GLY A 293 4.69 6.30 -26.77
C GLY A 293 3.75 6.19 -25.57
N PRO A 294 3.08 5.03 -25.39
CA PRO A 294 2.11 4.84 -24.32
C PRO A 294 2.69 4.99 -22.90
N ASP A 295 4.00 4.83 -22.74
CA ASP A 295 4.68 4.94 -21.44
C ASP A 295 5.23 6.35 -21.17
N ARG A 296 5.59 7.13 -22.22
CA ARG A 296 6.13 8.51 -22.10
C ARG A 296 5.62 9.42 -23.21
N TYR A 297 5.11 10.59 -22.83
CA TYR A 297 4.61 11.61 -23.74
C TYR A 297 5.47 12.87 -23.72
N GLU A 298 5.63 13.53 -24.87
CA GLU A 298 6.36 14.80 -25.02
C GLU A 298 5.44 15.98 -25.34
N ASP A 299 4.18 15.71 -25.69
CA ASP A 299 3.15 16.71 -25.95
C ASP A 299 1.99 16.54 -24.96
N VAL A 300 1.61 17.61 -24.28
CA VAL A 300 0.58 17.59 -23.23
C VAL A 300 -0.80 17.25 -23.81
N ARG A 301 -1.10 17.65 -25.05
CA ARG A 301 -2.40 17.35 -25.68
C ARG A 301 -2.48 15.87 -26.08
N ALA A 302 -1.39 15.32 -26.61
CA ALA A 302 -1.28 13.89 -26.87
C ALA A 302 -1.41 13.08 -25.57
N TYR A 303 -0.80 13.54 -24.48
CA TYR A 303 -0.93 12.88 -23.18
C TYR A 303 -2.37 12.91 -22.66
N ARG A 304 -3.03 14.08 -22.74
CA ARG A 304 -4.45 14.24 -22.40
C ARG A 304 -5.35 13.28 -23.16
N THR A 305 -5.10 13.08 -24.46
CA THR A 305 -5.81 12.07 -25.26
C THR A 305 -5.52 10.65 -24.76
N GLY A 306 -4.25 10.32 -24.47
CA GLY A 306 -3.87 9.02 -23.94
C GLY A 306 -4.54 8.68 -22.59
N VAL A 307 -4.68 9.66 -21.69
CA VAL A 307 -5.41 9.49 -20.42
C VAL A 307 -6.91 9.23 -20.68
N GLU A 308 -7.52 9.92 -21.64
CA GLU A 308 -8.92 9.66 -22.03
C GLU A 308 -9.10 8.26 -22.63
N GLU A 309 -8.18 7.83 -23.49
CA GLU A 309 -8.17 6.49 -24.08
C GLU A 309 -7.99 5.41 -23.01
N ALA A 310 -7.14 5.64 -22.01
CA ALA A 310 -6.95 4.71 -20.90
C ALA A 310 -8.23 4.58 -20.04
N PHE A 311 -8.92 5.68 -19.75
CA PHE A 311 -10.19 5.61 -19.02
C PHE A 311 -11.28 4.93 -19.85
N ASP A 312 -11.33 5.20 -21.14
CA ASP A 312 -12.23 4.53 -22.07
C ASP A 312 -11.94 3.03 -22.15
N ALA A 313 -10.67 2.62 -22.18
CA ALA A 313 -10.28 1.22 -22.13
C ALA A 313 -10.69 0.56 -20.81
N LEU A 314 -10.49 1.25 -19.67
CA LEU A 314 -10.89 0.76 -18.36
C LEU A 314 -12.39 0.45 -18.31
N LEU A 315 -13.24 1.30 -18.89
CA LEU A 315 -14.68 1.09 -18.87
C LEU A 315 -15.13 0.16 -20.00
N PHE A 316 -14.79 0.46 -21.25
CA PHE A 316 -15.51 -0.04 -22.42
C PHE A 316 -14.73 -1.01 -23.29
N ALA A 317 -13.41 -1.18 -23.10
CA ALA A 317 -12.65 -2.12 -23.91
C ALA A 317 -12.71 -3.53 -23.34
N THR A 318 -12.84 -4.52 -24.22
CA THR A 318 -12.48 -5.89 -23.91
C THR A 318 -10.95 -5.96 -23.83
N LEU A 319 -10.41 -6.30 -22.66
CA LEU A 319 -8.98 -6.36 -22.44
C LEU A 319 -8.49 -7.79 -22.70
N SER A 320 -7.38 -7.93 -23.43
CA SER A 320 -6.73 -9.22 -23.68
C SER A 320 -5.40 -9.24 -22.95
N PHE A 321 -5.29 -10.11 -21.94
CA PHE A 321 -4.05 -10.28 -21.19
C PHE A 321 -3.27 -11.48 -21.69
N ASP A 322 -2.05 -11.22 -22.17
CA ASP A 322 -1.06 -12.24 -22.53
C ASP A 322 0.09 -12.21 -21.51
N PRO A 323 0.20 -13.22 -20.63
CA PRO A 323 1.26 -13.30 -19.62
C PRO A 323 2.67 -13.28 -20.22
N LYS A 324 2.87 -13.86 -21.42
CA LYS A 324 4.19 -13.89 -22.06
C LYS A 324 4.58 -12.51 -22.56
N LYS A 325 3.65 -11.81 -23.22
CA LYS A 325 3.88 -10.43 -23.66
C LYS A 325 4.13 -9.51 -22.46
N ALA A 326 3.35 -9.63 -21.39
CA ALA A 326 3.55 -8.86 -20.16
C ALA A 326 4.93 -9.13 -19.53
N ALA A 327 5.41 -10.37 -19.54
CA ALA A 327 6.75 -10.71 -19.04
C ALA A 327 7.87 -10.09 -19.89
N ILE A 328 7.72 -10.08 -21.23
CA ILE A 328 8.65 -9.39 -22.15
C ILE A 328 8.71 -7.90 -21.81
N GLN A 329 7.57 -7.23 -21.72
CA GLN A 329 7.51 -5.79 -21.41
C GLN A 329 8.09 -5.46 -20.03
N ARG A 330 7.82 -6.31 -19.02
CA ARG A 330 8.40 -6.17 -17.68
C ARG A 330 9.92 -6.24 -17.68
N SER A 331 10.52 -7.09 -18.52
CA SER A 331 11.98 -7.16 -18.65
C SER A 331 12.58 -5.82 -19.14
N GLY A 332 11.88 -5.12 -20.03
CA GLY A 332 12.24 -3.75 -20.44
C GLY A 332 12.13 -2.75 -19.30
N ARG A 333 11.01 -2.78 -18.56
CA ARG A 333 10.81 -1.96 -17.35
C ARG A 333 11.84 -2.21 -16.26
N ALA A 334 12.32 -3.45 -16.12
CA ALA A 334 13.42 -3.76 -15.23
C ALA A 334 14.71 -3.06 -15.66
N LEU A 335 15.12 -3.17 -16.93
CA LEU A 335 16.30 -2.43 -17.41
C LEU A 335 16.14 -0.91 -17.24
N TRP A 336 14.95 -0.38 -17.54
CA TRP A 336 14.62 1.03 -17.26
C TRP A 336 14.89 1.38 -15.79
N ASP A 337 14.37 0.59 -14.84
CA ASP A 337 14.58 0.83 -13.40
C ASP A 337 16.06 0.92 -13.04
N ARG A 338 16.89 -0.02 -13.52
CA ARG A 338 18.31 -0.07 -13.17
C ARG A 338 19.06 1.15 -13.71
N VAL A 339 18.82 1.52 -14.97
CA VAL A 339 19.51 2.68 -15.57
C VAL A 339 19.07 3.99 -14.90
N GLN A 340 17.78 4.13 -14.60
CA GLN A 340 17.26 5.31 -13.93
C GLN A 340 17.77 5.43 -12.48
N ARG A 341 17.82 4.32 -11.73
CA ARG A 341 18.45 4.28 -10.40
C ARG A 341 19.94 4.62 -10.46
N ALA A 342 20.66 4.14 -11.47
CA ALA A 342 22.06 4.55 -11.67
C ALA A 342 22.20 6.07 -11.91
N ALA A 343 21.28 6.67 -12.68
CA ALA A 343 21.23 8.12 -12.87
C ALA A 343 20.96 8.87 -11.57
N HIS A 344 20.02 8.38 -10.73
CA HIS A 344 19.70 9.01 -9.45
C HIS A 344 20.78 8.84 -8.38
N ALA A 345 21.62 7.82 -8.47
CA ALA A 345 22.71 7.58 -7.51
C ALA A 345 23.82 8.65 -7.58
N GLY A 346 23.93 9.38 -8.70
CA GLY A 346 24.93 10.42 -8.90
C GLY A 346 26.36 9.87 -9.11
N GLY A 347 27.35 10.76 -9.09
CA GLY A 347 28.77 10.40 -9.17
C GLY A 347 29.15 9.59 -10.42
N SER A 348 29.91 8.51 -10.26
CA SER A 348 30.30 7.62 -11.36
C SER A 348 29.13 6.81 -11.92
N ALA A 349 28.09 6.53 -11.12
CA ALA A 349 26.92 5.78 -11.56
C ALA A 349 26.07 6.59 -12.54
N ALA A 350 25.90 7.89 -12.30
CA ALA A 350 25.20 8.77 -13.24
C ALA A 350 25.92 8.88 -14.58
N LYS A 351 27.25 9.08 -14.57
CA LYS A 351 28.06 9.11 -15.81
C LYS A 351 27.98 7.79 -16.58
N TRP A 352 27.96 6.67 -15.87
CA TRP A 352 27.77 5.37 -16.50
C TRP A 352 26.39 5.29 -17.16
N ALA A 353 25.32 5.67 -16.45
CA ALA A 353 23.96 5.69 -16.98
C ALA A 353 23.85 6.55 -18.25
N GLU A 354 24.42 7.75 -18.25
CA GLU A 354 24.54 8.61 -19.43
C GLU A 354 25.21 7.91 -20.61
N SER A 355 26.31 7.18 -20.37
CA SER A 355 27.06 6.51 -21.43
C SER A 355 26.34 5.31 -22.07
N ILE A 356 25.34 4.73 -21.40
CA ILE A 356 24.63 3.53 -21.88
C ILE A 356 23.16 3.78 -22.24
N ALA A 357 22.64 4.98 -22.01
CA ALA A 357 21.21 5.26 -22.07
C ALA A 357 20.60 4.95 -23.44
N THR A 358 21.30 5.28 -24.53
CA THR A 358 20.88 4.94 -25.91
C THR A 358 20.83 3.44 -26.18
N ASP A 359 21.87 2.69 -25.77
CA ASP A 359 21.92 1.24 -25.95
C ASP A 359 20.80 0.56 -25.16
N ALA A 360 20.65 0.95 -23.89
CA ALA A 360 19.59 0.44 -23.02
C ALA A 360 18.20 0.81 -23.55
N GLY A 361 18.01 2.04 -24.01
CA GLY A 361 16.74 2.51 -24.57
C GLY A 361 16.30 1.73 -25.81
N THR A 362 17.26 1.31 -26.64
CA THR A 362 16.98 0.41 -27.78
C THR A 362 16.44 -0.94 -27.33
N GLU A 363 17.00 -1.52 -26.25
CA GLU A 363 16.51 -2.78 -25.70
C GLU A 363 15.17 -2.62 -24.97
N VAL A 364 15.01 -1.55 -24.20
CA VAL A 364 13.74 -1.19 -23.54
C VAL A 364 12.64 -1.04 -24.58
N ALA A 365 12.86 -0.32 -25.68
CA ALA A 365 11.86 -0.13 -26.73
C ALA A 365 11.37 -1.47 -27.34
N ARG A 366 12.31 -2.37 -27.67
CA ARG A 366 12.00 -3.73 -28.19
C ARG A 366 11.31 -4.64 -27.19
N ALA A 367 11.44 -4.36 -25.91
CA ALA A 367 10.73 -5.10 -24.87
C ALA A 367 9.32 -4.53 -24.66
N LEU A 368 9.18 -3.20 -24.63
CA LEU A 368 7.89 -2.52 -24.44
C LEU A 368 6.92 -2.76 -25.62
N ASP A 369 7.42 -2.89 -26.85
CA ASP A 369 6.61 -3.29 -28.01
C ASP A 369 6.24 -4.79 -28.02
N GLY A 370 6.89 -5.60 -27.17
CA GLY A 370 6.69 -7.04 -27.03
C GLY A 370 7.53 -7.89 -28.00
N THR A 371 8.48 -7.31 -28.74
CA THR A 371 9.28 -7.99 -29.77
C THR A 371 10.36 -8.88 -29.18
N LYS A 372 11.08 -8.42 -28.15
CA LYS A 372 12.23 -9.14 -27.58
C LYS A 372 12.40 -8.85 -26.09
N ALA A 373 12.50 -9.91 -25.28
CA ALA A 373 12.85 -9.79 -23.88
C ALA A 373 14.29 -9.29 -23.69
N VAL A 374 14.50 -8.49 -22.64
CA VAL A 374 15.81 -8.08 -22.17
C VAL A 374 16.42 -9.19 -21.32
N ASP A 375 17.69 -9.52 -21.54
CA ASP A 375 18.47 -10.34 -20.61
C ASP A 375 18.92 -9.49 -19.42
N VAL A 376 18.02 -9.32 -18.44
CA VAL A 376 18.26 -8.49 -17.27
C VAL A 376 19.46 -8.98 -16.47
N ALA A 377 19.68 -10.30 -16.39
CA ALA A 377 20.82 -10.87 -15.68
C ALA A 377 22.17 -10.50 -16.34
N ALA A 378 22.23 -10.45 -17.68
CA ALA A 378 23.41 -9.94 -18.38
C ALA A 378 23.65 -8.45 -18.11
N TRP A 379 22.58 -7.64 -18.06
CA TRP A 379 22.68 -6.24 -17.69
C TRP A 379 23.13 -6.05 -16.24
N ASP A 380 22.60 -6.82 -15.30
CA ASP A 380 23.01 -6.77 -13.88
C ASP A 380 24.50 -7.10 -13.74
N ARG A 381 25.02 -8.09 -14.48
CA ARG A 381 26.46 -8.37 -14.53
C ARG A 381 27.26 -7.21 -15.11
N ARG A 382 26.76 -6.55 -16.17
CA ARG A 382 27.40 -5.37 -16.80
C ARG A 382 27.42 -4.19 -15.83
N ILE A 383 26.31 -3.91 -15.14
CA ILE A 383 26.17 -2.87 -14.12
C ILE A 383 27.11 -3.14 -12.96
N ALA A 384 27.10 -4.37 -12.41
CA ALA A 384 27.97 -4.74 -11.30
C ALA A 384 29.45 -4.54 -11.61
N LYS A 385 29.88 -4.92 -12.82
CA LYS A 385 31.25 -4.71 -13.29
C LYS A 385 31.59 -3.22 -13.43
N ALA A 386 30.68 -2.40 -13.94
CA ALA A 386 30.91 -0.99 -14.18
C ALA A 386 30.91 -0.15 -12.90
N LEU A 387 29.95 -0.41 -11.99
CA LEU A 387 29.70 0.41 -10.81
C LEU A 387 30.48 -0.03 -9.57
N ARG A 388 31.01 -1.27 -9.55
CA ARG A 388 31.78 -1.83 -8.43
C ARG A 388 31.04 -1.61 -7.09
N GLY A 389 31.63 -0.86 -6.15
CA GLY A 389 31.04 -0.59 -4.83
C GLY A 389 29.70 0.17 -4.85
N ALA A 390 29.34 0.83 -5.96
CA ALA A 390 28.04 1.47 -6.15
C ALA A 390 27.00 0.54 -6.80
N ALA A 391 27.36 -0.69 -7.19
CA ALA A 391 26.42 -1.64 -7.76
C ALA A 391 25.25 -1.99 -6.83
N PRO A 392 25.45 -2.19 -5.50
CA PRO A 392 24.34 -2.58 -4.61
C PRO A 392 23.26 -1.51 -4.42
N THR A 393 23.47 -0.25 -4.85
CA THR A 393 22.43 0.79 -4.82
C THR A 393 21.52 0.77 -6.05
N VAL A 394 21.97 0.08 -7.09
CA VAL A 394 21.35 0.05 -8.43
C VAL A 394 20.80 -1.33 -8.74
N VAL A 395 21.60 -2.37 -8.47
CA VAL A 395 21.25 -3.77 -8.66
C VAL A 395 20.79 -4.32 -7.32
N GLU A 396 19.54 -4.70 -7.27
CA GLU A 396 18.97 -5.44 -6.16
C GLU A 396 18.91 -6.92 -6.59
N THR A 397 19.28 -7.83 -5.70
CA THR A 397 19.19 -9.27 -5.99
C THR A 397 17.72 -9.67 -6.02
N GLY A 398 17.28 -10.56 -6.91
CA GLY A 398 15.87 -10.96 -6.98
C GLY A 398 15.43 -11.41 -8.35
N ASP A 399 14.32 -12.16 -8.39
CA ASP A 399 13.66 -12.52 -9.64
C ASP A 399 12.75 -11.37 -10.11
N LEU A 400 12.68 -11.13 -11.41
CA LEU A 400 11.77 -10.17 -12.05
C LEU A 400 10.30 -10.40 -11.67
N GLU A 401 9.92 -11.63 -11.33
CA GLU A 401 8.57 -11.96 -10.87
C GLU A 401 8.29 -11.52 -9.43
N ARG A 402 9.32 -11.42 -8.58
CA ARG A 402 9.19 -11.13 -7.15
C ARG A 402 9.76 -9.77 -6.75
N GLY A 403 10.41 -9.09 -7.68
CA GLY A 403 10.96 -7.76 -7.48
C GLY A 403 12.35 -7.77 -6.86
N ALA A 404 12.73 -6.57 -6.46
CA ALA A 404 14.04 -6.20 -5.98
C ALA A 404 14.18 -6.61 -4.48
N LEU A 405 15.24 -7.33 -4.09
CA LEU A 405 15.46 -7.86 -2.73
C LEU A 405 16.67 -7.19 -2.05
N CYS A 406 16.42 -6.24 -1.15
CA CYS A 406 17.41 -5.70 -0.23
C CYS A 406 17.21 -6.31 1.18
N VAL A 407 17.79 -7.50 1.39
CA VAL A 407 17.66 -8.24 2.67
C VAL A 407 18.25 -7.45 3.84
N ASP A 408 19.29 -6.65 3.63
CA ASP A 408 19.86 -5.78 4.66
C ASP A 408 18.84 -4.73 5.13
N GLN A 409 18.10 -4.12 4.21
CA GLN A 409 17.05 -3.16 4.56
C GLN A 409 15.91 -3.84 5.34
N LEU A 410 15.53 -5.06 4.95
CA LEU A 410 14.57 -5.85 5.71
C LEU A 410 15.09 -6.18 7.11
N ALA A 411 16.39 -6.48 7.25
CA ALA A 411 17.03 -6.75 8.53
C ALA A 411 17.00 -5.53 9.45
N ASP A 412 17.27 -4.33 8.91
CA ASP A 412 17.14 -3.07 9.65
C ASP A 412 15.69 -2.85 10.13
N GLY A 413 14.71 -3.15 9.28
CA GLY A 413 13.29 -3.09 9.63
C GLY A 413 12.94 -4.05 10.76
N VAL A 414 13.37 -5.31 10.66
CA VAL A 414 13.16 -6.30 11.71
C VAL A 414 13.88 -5.90 13.01
N ALA A 415 15.10 -5.36 12.94
CA ALA A 415 15.81 -4.86 14.11
C ALA A 415 15.05 -3.73 14.83
N SER A 416 14.30 -2.91 14.08
CA SER A 416 13.53 -1.80 14.65
C SER A 416 12.26 -2.25 15.39
N CYS A 417 11.72 -3.45 15.13
CA CYS A 417 10.47 -3.94 15.74
C CYS A 417 10.58 -5.25 16.52
N ALA A 418 11.55 -6.11 16.19
CA ALA A 418 11.75 -7.42 16.80
C ALA A 418 13.26 -7.72 17.03
N PRO A 419 13.98 -6.84 17.75
CA PRO A 419 15.43 -6.94 17.91
C PRO A 419 15.87 -8.23 18.61
N ARG A 420 15.09 -8.76 19.57
CA ARG A 420 15.46 -9.98 20.30
C ARG A 420 15.21 -11.22 19.49
N THR A 421 14.13 -11.26 18.72
CA THR A 421 13.88 -12.29 17.72
C THR A 421 15.06 -12.37 16.74
N LEU A 422 15.49 -11.22 16.19
CA LEU A 422 16.62 -11.16 15.27
C LEU A 422 17.92 -11.67 15.91
N ALA A 423 18.20 -11.24 17.15
CA ALA A 423 19.38 -11.69 17.89
C ALA A 423 19.38 -13.23 18.13
N LEU A 424 18.22 -13.81 18.46
CA LEU A 424 18.09 -15.26 18.69
C LEU A 424 18.16 -16.09 17.40
N LEU A 425 17.75 -15.54 16.25
CA LEU A 425 18.00 -16.18 14.96
C LEU A 425 19.51 -16.32 14.71
N GLY A 426 20.32 -15.35 15.16
CA GLY A 426 21.77 -15.40 15.11
C GLY A 426 22.29 -15.67 13.70
N ARG A 427 23.11 -16.72 13.53
CA ARG A 427 23.66 -17.10 12.20
C ARG A 427 22.60 -17.46 11.16
N ARG A 428 21.38 -17.79 11.57
CA ARG A 428 20.26 -18.13 10.66
C ARG A 428 19.51 -16.90 10.16
N ALA A 429 19.74 -15.71 10.73
CA ALA A 429 19.00 -14.49 10.41
C ALA A 429 18.96 -14.21 8.90
N GLY A 430 20.11 -14.21 8.22
CA GLY A 430 20.17 -13.94 6.77
C GLY A 430 19.31 -14.91 5.94
N SER A 431 19.44 -16.23 6.17
CA SER A 431 18.63 -17.22 5.45
C SER A 431 17.13 -17.12 5.79
N THR A 432 16.78 -16.83 7.04
CA THR A 432 15.40 -16.68 7.49
C THR A 432 14.76 -15.44 6.87
N LEU A 433 15.47 -14.31 6.83
CA LEU A 433 14.97 -13.07 6.22
C LEU A 433 14.86 -13.18 4.69
N THR A 434 15.77 -13.88 4.03
CA THR A 434 15.61 -14.20 2.59
C THR A 434 14.38 -15.07 2.33
N ALA A 435 14.11 -16.04 3.20
CA ALA A 435 12.91 -16.87 3.10
C ALA A 435 11.63 -16.05 3.36
N LEU A 436 11.62 -15.17 4.37
CA LEU A 436 10.53 -14.22 4.60
C LEU A 436 10.31 -13.32 3.38
N ALA A 437 11.39 -12.73 2.83
CA ALA A 437 11.36 -11.82 1.69
C ALA A 437 10.72 -12.43 0.42
N THR A 438 10.64 -13.75 0.36
CA THR A 438 10.07 -14.50 -0.77
C THR A 438 8.79 -15.25 -0.42
N SER A 439 8.24 -15.03 0.78
CA SER A 439 7.02 -15.68 1.28
C SER A 439 5.78 -14.80 1.11
N ASP A 440 4.61 -15.43 1.04
CA ASP A 440 3.32 -14.72 0.99
C ASP A 440 3.05 -13.90 2.26
N ALA A 441 3.64 -14.28 3.39
CA ALA A 441 3.54 -13.53 4.64
C ALA A 441 4.09 -12.10 4.50
N LEU A 442 5.12 -11.89 3.68
CA LEU A 442 5.66 -10.55 3.45
C LEU A 442 4.70 -9.67 2.64
N LEU A 443 3.97 -10.25 1.68
CA LEU A 443 3.01 -9.54 0.83
C LEU A 443 1.73 -9.14 1.58
N ALA A 444 1.50 -9.65 2.79
CA ALA A 444 0.34 -9.25 3.58
C ALA A 444 0.37 -7.75 3.91
N ARG A 445 -0.80 -7.10 3.91
CA ARG A 445 -0.95 -5.73 4.42
C ARG A 445 -1.02 -5.74 5.94
N ALA A 446 0.16 -5.86 6.54
CA ALA A 446 0.33 -5.85 7.99
C ALA A 446 1.69 -5.24 8.35
N PRO A 447 1.83 -4.69 9.58
CA PRO A 447 3.12 -4.27 10.10
C PRO A 447 4.18 -5.36 9.94
N LEU A 448 5.44 -4.97 9.73
CA LEU A 448 6.54 -5.92 9.50
C LEU A 448 6.69 -6.96 10.63
N ALA A 449 6.49 -6.54 11.87
CA ALA A 449 6.58 -7.44 13.03
C ALA A 449 5.52 -8.54 13.00
N ASP A 450 4.29 -8.21 12.61
CA ASP A 450 3.19 -9.18 12.48
C ASP A 450 3.48 -10.17 11.35
N ARG A 451 3.96 -9.68 10.20
CA ARG A 451 4.37 -10.53 9.06
C ARG A 451 5.48 -11.50 9.43
N LEU A 452 6.50 -11.01 10.15
CA LEU A 452 7.59 -11.85 10.67
C LEU A 452 7.06 -12.92 11.63
N ALA A 453 6.19 -12.54 12.57
CA ALA A 453 5.61 -13.47 13.54
C ALA A 453 4.80 -14.57 12.84
N THR A 454 3.94 -14.21 11.87
CA THR A 454 3.17 -15.16 11.06
C THR A 454 4.07 -16.09 10.26
N PHE A 455 5.13 -15.55 9.63
CA PHE A 455 6.09 -16.36 8.90
C PHE A 455 6.79 -17.39 9.80
N LEU A 456 7.32 -16.96 10.95
CA LEU A 456 8.03 -17.84 11.88
C LEU A 456 7.12 -18.92 12.49
N ALA A 457 5.85 -18.59 12.74
CA ALA A 457 4.85 -19.54 13.23
C ALA A 457 4.51 -20.62 12.20
N THR A 458 4.50 -20.28 10.91
CA THR A 458 4.11 -21.20 9.83
C THR A 458 5.29 -21.91 9.17
N SER A 459 6.52 -21.40 9.30
CA SER A 459 7.71 -21.97 8.66
C SER A 459 8.28 -23.22 9.36
N GLY A 460 7.62 -23.74 10.41
CA GLY A 460 8.12 -24.88 11.21
C GLY A 460 9.42 -24.57 11.98
N GLY A 461 9.65 -23.29 12.32
CA GLY A 461 10.83 -22.84 13.05
C GLY A 461 10.81 -23.22 14.54
N ASP A 462 11.78 -22.71 15.30
CA ASP A 462 11.80 -22.87 16.76
C ASP A 462 10.57 -22.16 17.38
N PRO A 463 9.65 -22.89 18.05
CA PRO A 463 8.46 -22.29 18.65
C PRO A 463 8.78 -21.19 19.67
N LYS A 464 9.95 -21.23 20.31
CA LYS A 464 10.37 -20.16 21.25
C LYS A 464 10.53 -18.82 20.52
N ILE A 465 11.11 -18.87 19.32
CA ILE A 465 11.40 -17.69 18.51
C ILE A 465 10.11 -17.17 17.89
N ALA A 466 9.21 -18.06 17.44
CA ALA A 466 7.90 -17.66 16.92
C ALA A 466 7.05 -16.95 17.99
N GLU A 467 7.02 -17.46 19.23
CA GLU A 467 6.30 -16.80 20.32
C GLU A 467 6.93 -15.46 20.73
N LEU A 468 8.27 -15.38 20.74
CA LEU A 468 8.96 -14.11 20.98
C LEU A 468 8.65 -13.08 19.89
N ALA A 469 8.63 -13.48 18.62
CA ALA A 469 8.30 -12.59 17.51
C ALA A 469 6.87 -12.04 17.65
N ARG A 470 5.91 -12.90 18.01
CA ARG A 470 4.52 -12.48 18.30
C ARG A 470 4.44 -11.51 19.48
N PHE A 471 5.25 -11.71 20.52
CA PHE A 471 5.33 -10.81 21.66
C PHE A 471 5.92 -9.43 21.27
N GLU A 472 7.02 -9.41 20.52
CA GLU A 472 7.64 -8.16 20.04
C GLU A 472 6.73 -7.41 19.04
N ALA A 473 5.97 -8.12 18.22
CA ALA A 473 4.96 -7.52 17.34
C ALA A 473 3.88 -6.75 18.12
N ALA A 474 3.42 -7.31 19.24
CA ALA A 474 2.47 -6.63 20.10
C ALA A 474 3.04 -5.37 20.76
N ILE A 475 4.31 -5.41 21.19
CA ILE A 475 5.04 -4.24 21.69
C ILE A 475 5.16 -3.16 20.61
N ALA A 476 5.51 -3.54 19.38
CA ALA A 476 5.65 -2.62 18.27
C ALA A 476 4.31 -1.92 17.93
N ALA A 477 3.21 -2.66 17.96
CA ALA A 477 1.85 -2.16 17.68
C ALA A 477 1.31 -1.22 18.78
N ALA A 478 1.77 -1.35 20.01
CA ALA A 478 1.38 -0.51 21.14
C ALA A 478 1.99 0.90 21.04
N ARG A 479 1.44 1.78 20.18
CA ARG A 479 1.98 3.14 19.98
C ARG A 479 0.98 4.28 20.20
N ARG A 480 -0.30 4.06 19.93
CA ARG A 480 -1.33 5.08 20.17
C ARG A 480 -1.96 4.82 21.52
N GLY A 481 -2.03 5.87 22.34
CA GLY A 481 -2.89 5.89 23.51
C GLY A 481 -4.36 5.83 23.09
N ASP A 482 -5.22 5.41 24.01
CA ASP A 482 -6.66 5.47 23.81
C ASP A 482 -7.14 6.82 24.35
N ASP A 483 -7.33 7.81 23.47
CA ASP A 483 -7.74 9.17 23.83
C ASP A 483 -8.99 9.18 24.75
N ARG A 484 -9.90 8.20 24.60
CA ARG A 484 -11.09 8.11 25.45
C ARG A 484 -10.68 7.73 26.86
N VAL A 485 -9.86 6.69 27.00
CA VAL A 485 -9.36 6.25 28.31
C VAL A 485 -8.47 7.30 28.95
N GLU A 486 -7.56 7.92 28.20
CA GLU A 486 -6.70 9.00 28.70
C GLU A 486 -7.52 10.19 29.20
N ARG A 487 -8.54 10.64 28.46
CA ARG A 487 -9.44 11.72 28.90
C ARG A 487 -10.25 11.35 30.14
N LEU A 488 -10.77 10.12 30.22
CA LEU A 488 -11.55 9.68 31.38
C LEU A 488 -10.68 9.49 32.63
N SER A 489 -9.38 9.22 32.43
CA SER A 489 -8.38 9.09 33.48
C SER A 489 -7.73 10.44 33.86
N GLU A 490 -8.15 11.58 33.29
CA GLU A 490 -7.56 12.91 33.56
C GLU A 490 -8.50 13.91 34.27
N PRO A 491 -8.00 14.62 35.32
CA PRO A 491 -6.83 14.24 36.12
C PRO A 491 -7.05 12.86 36.74
N ALA A 492 -6.01 12.16 37.22
CA ALA A 492 -6.14 10.84 37.84
C ALA A 492 -7.18 10.91 38.98
N ARG A 493 -8.45 10.62 38.66
CA ARG A 493 -9.54 10.70 39.61
C ARG A 493 -9.38 9.46 40.48
N ALA A 494 -9.18 9.68 41.78
CA ALA A 494 -9.18 8.58 42.73
C ALA A 494 -10.48 7.79 42.54
N LEU A 495 -10.35 6.47 42.34
CA LEU A 495 -11.50 5.59 42.22
C LEU A 495 -12.41 5.81 43.44
N PRO A 496 -13.71 6.08 43.26
CA PRO A 496 -14.61 6.31 44.39
C PRO A 496 -14.63 5.10 45.32
N ARG A 497 -14.81 5.33 46.63
CA ARG A 497 -14.92 4.23 47.61
C ARG A 497 -16.14 3.36 47.34
N ASP A 498 -17.20 3.98 46.84
CA ASP A 498 -18.43 3.35 46.40
C ASP A 498 -18.38 3.11 44.88
N LEU A 499 -18.49 1.85 44.48
CA LEU A 499 -18.38 1.41 43.10
C LEU A 499 -19.75 1.23 42.42
N GLU A 500 -20.86 1.41 43.16
CA GLU A 500 -22.22 1.10 42.67
C GLU A 500 -22.62 1.94 41.44
N HIS A 501 -22.11 3.18 41.37
CA HIS A 501 -22.39 4.13 40.30
C HIS A 501 -21.18 4.38 39.39
N VAL A 502 -20.24 3.42 39.32
CA VAL A 502 -19.03 3.53 38.49
C VAL A 502 -19.14 2.60 37.29
N GLN A 503 -19.07 3.15 36.09
CA GLN A 503 -18.99 2.38 34.84
C GLN A 503 -17.54 2.30 34.37
N LEU A 504 -17.11 1.09 33.99
CA LEU A 504 -15.77 0.84 33.48
C LEU A 504 -15.77 0.81 31.94
N VAL A 505 -14.67 1.29 31.37
CA VAL A 505 -14.40 1.32 29.95
C VAL A 505 -13.01 0.73 29.72
N ARG A 506 -12.94 -0.38 28.97
CA ARG A 506 -11.66 -0.97 28.56
C ARG A 506 -11.01 -0.12 27.47
N SER A 507 -9.70 0.08 27.58
CA SER A 507 -8.86 0.63 26.53
C SER A 507 -8.79 -0.32 25.33
N GLN A 508 -8.99 0.23 24.15
CA GLN A 508 -8.88 -0.52 22.89
C GLN A 508 -7.42 -0.77 22.49
N THR A 509 -6.46 -0.13 23.15
CA THR A 509 -5.03 -0.23 22.81
C THR A 509 -4.33 -1.40 23.51
N PHE A 510 -4.96 -1.97 24.54
CA PHE A 510 -4.41 -3.10 25.30
C PHE A 510 -4.93 -4.45 24.79
N ARG A 511 -3.98 -5.35 24.53
CA ARG A 511 -4.21 -6.72 24.08
C ARG A 511 -3.84 -7.71 25.18
N VAL A 512 -4.75 -8.64 25.46
CA VAL A 512 -4.49 -9.81 26.29
C VAL A 512 -3.85 -10.86 25.40
N MET A 513 -2.67 -11.37 25.79
CA MET A 513 -1.87 -12.26 24.98
C MET A 513 -1.37 -13.45 25.80
N PRO A 514 -1.96 -14.65 25.61
CA PRO A 514 -1.45 -15.87 26.22
C PRO A 514 -0.21 -16.37 25.47
N PHE A 515 0.75 -16.94 26.17
CA PHE A 515 1.96 -17.59 25.66
C PHE A 515 2.26 -18.86 26.44
N ASP A 516 2.83 -19.86 25.78
CA ASP A 516 3.16 -21.16 26.38
C ASP A 516 4.39 -21.09 27.29
N ARG A 517 5.08 -19.94 27.29
CA ARG A 517 6.29 -19.69 28.09
C ARG A 517 6.40 -18.23 28.51
N ASP A 518 7.33 -17.99 29.42
CA ASP A 518 7.74 -16.66 29.84
C ASP A 518 8.52 -15.92 28.72
N VAL A 519 7.77 -15.37 27.76
CA VAL A 519 8.33 -14.60 26.63
C VAL A 519 8.91 -13.25 27.06
N PHE A 520 8.47 -12.68 28.18
CA PHE A 520 9.03 -11.46 28.73
C PHE A 520 10.47 -11.67 29.23
N ALA A 521 10.73 -12.77 29.93
CA ALA A 521 12.09 -13.16 30.30
C ALA A 521 12.96 -13.38 29.05
N LEU A 522 12.44 -14.04 28.01
CA LEU A 522 13.17 -14.22 26.73
C LEU A 522 13.51 -12.88 26.07
N HIS A 523 12.56 -11.96 26.00
CA HIS A 523 12.77 -10.61 25.48
C HIS A 523 13.81 -9.84 26.31
N SER A 524 13.82 -10.04 27.62
CA SER A 524 14.80 -9.42 28.53
C SER A 524 16.19 -10.10 28.49
N GLY A 525 16.38 -11.15 27.69
CA GLY A 525 17.63 -11.92 27.64
C GLY A 525 17.85 -12.84 28.86
N GLN A 526 16.79 -13.09 29.63
CA GLN A 526 16.79 -13.97 30.80
C GLN A 526 16.32 -15.38 30.43
N LYS A 527 16.59 -16.34 31.32
CA LYS A 527 16.08 -17.70 31.17
C LYS A 527 14.57 -17.70 31.45
N PRO A 528 13.72 -18.21 30.55
CA PRO A 528 12.28 -18.23 30.77
C PRO A 528 11.91 -19.08 31.99
N GLY A 529 10.99 -18.56 32.79
CA GLY A 529 10.30 -19.35 33.81
C GLY A 529 9.54 -20.53 33.22
N LYS A 530 9.14 -21.47 34.09
CA LYS A 530 8.30 -22.61 33.69
C LYS A 530 6.83 -22.17 33.61
N GLY A 531 6.11 -22.73 32.63
CA GLY A 531 4.66 -22.60 32.48
C GLY A 531 4.20 -21.49 31.54
N ALA A 532 2.94 -21.58 31.14
CA ALA A 532 2.27 -20.56 30.34
C ALA A 532 2.11 -19.25 31.12
N ARG A 533 2.10 -18.13 30.38
CA ARG A 533 1.96 -16.78 30.92
C ARG A 533 1.04 -15.98 30.01
N THR A 534 0.20 -15.16 30.62
CA THR A 534 -0.63 -14.19 29.90
C THR A 534 -0.12 -12.79 30.19
N TYR A 535 0.09 -12.01 29.13
CA TYR A 535 0.53 -10.63 29.21
C TYR A 535 -0.54 -9.70 28.68
N LEU A 536 -0.64 -8.55 29.30
CA LEU A 536 -1.39 -7.41 28.85
C LEU A 536 -0.41 -6.40 28.24
N ILE A 537 -0.56 -6.12 26.95
CA ILE A 537 0.39 -5.29 26.19
C ILE A 537 -0.39 -4.16 25.52
N GLY A 538 0.00 -2.91 25.78
CA GLY A 538 -0.66 -1.74 25.21
C GLY A 538 0.15 -0.47 25.42
N ALA A 539 -0.46 0.66 25.09
CA ALA A 539 0.16 1.97 25.27
C ALA A 539 -0.68 2.86 26.16
N TYR A 540 -0.02 3.57 27.06
CA TYR A 540 -0.63 4.55 27.95
C TYR A 540 0.33 5.72 28.15
N ARG A 541 -0.14 6.96 27.94
CA ARG A 541 0.67 8.19 28.10
C ARG A 541 1.96 8.18 27.28
N GLY A 542 1.91 7.61 26.09
CA GLY A 542 3.04 7.52 25.16
C GLY A 542 4.06 6.42 25.49
N GLU A 543 3.88 5.66 26.56
CA GLU A 543 4.75 4.53 26.92
C GLU A 543 4.10 3.18 26.59
N VAL A 544 4.93 2.19 26.25
CA VAL A 544 4.48 0.80 26.09
C VAL A 544 4.46 0.13 27.46
N VAL A 545 3.31 -0.41 27.82
CA VAL A 545 3.09 -1.09 29.09
C VAL A 545 2.92 -2.58 28.83
N VAL A 546 3.66 -3.40 29.59
CA VAL A 546 3.56 -4.86 29.59
C VAL A 546 3.35 -5.34 31.02
N VAL A 547 2.22 -6.00 31.28
CA VAL A 547 1.87 -6.51 32.61
C VAL A 547 1.58 -8.00 32.52
N ALA A 548 2.22 -8.81 33.37
CA ALA A 548 1.83 -10.20 33.53
C ALA A 548 0.53 -10.28 34.35
N ILE A 549 -0.48 -10.96 33.81
CA ILE A 549 -1.81 -11.05 34.45
C ILE A 549 -2.21 -12.50 34.70
N ALA A 550 -3.03 -12.71 35.72
CA ALA A 550 -3.65 -14.00 35.97
C ALA A 550 -4.76 -14.29 34.95
N GLU A 551 -5.07 -15.57 34.72
CA GLU A 551 -6.12 -16.01 33.78
C GLU A 551 -7.48 -15.39 34.13
N ILE A 552 -7.85 -15.34 35.41
CA ILE A 552 -9.08 -14.69 35.88
C ILE A 552 -9.16 -13.20 35.49
N VAL A 553 -8.03 -12.49 35.46
CA VAL A 553 -7.99 -11.07 35.05
C VAL A 553 -8.15 -10.96 33.53
N ALA A 554 -7.55 -11.87 32.77
CA ALA A 554 -7.72 -11.95 31.32
C ALA A 554 -9.19 -12.18 30.96
N ASP A 555 -9.84 -13.16 31.61
CA ASP A 555 -11.25 -13.48 31.39
C ASP A 555 -12.17 -12.29 31.73
N ALA A 556 -11.92 -11.61 32.85
CA ALA A 556 -12.66 -10.42 33.24
C ALA A 556 -12.52 -9.28 32.21
N LEU A 557 -11.31 -9.07 31.68
CA LEU A 557 -11.05 -8.07 30.63
C LEU A 557 -11.73 -8.43 29.29
N ASP A 558 -11.87 -9.71 28.98
CA ASP A 558 -12.58 -10.17 27.78
C ASP A 558 -14.09 -10.03 27.90
N VAL A 559 -14.65 -10.16 29.11
CA VAL A 559 -16.06 -9.80 29.37
C VAL A 559 -16.25 -8.28 29.19
N LEU A 560 -15.38 -7.45 29.79
CA LEU A 560 -15.44 -5.99 29.69
C LEU A 560 -15.25 -5.48 28.25
N ALA A 561 -14.54 -6.22 27.39
CA ALA A 561 -14.36 -5.87 25.98
C ALA A 561 -15.67 -5.88 25.18
N ARG A 562 -16.65 -6.69 25.60
CA ARG A 562 -17.91 -6.88 24.89
C ARG A 562 -18.89 -5.75 25.14
N ALA A 563 -18.88 -5.18 26.34
CA ALA A 563 -19.70 -4.03 26.71
C ALA A 563 -19.13 -3.34 27.96
N PRO A 564 -19.28 -2.01 28.09
CA PRO A 564 -19.04 -1.31 29.35
C PRO A 564 -19.89 -1.92 30.48
N MET A 565 -19.30 -2.08 31.67
CA MET A 565 -19.98 -2.72 32.82
C MET A 565 -19.75 -1.96 34.11
N ARG A 566 -20.52 -2.28 35.16
CA ARG A 566 -20.33 -1.65 36.48
C ARG A 566 -19.05 -2.13 37.14
N ALA A 567 -18.40 -1.26 37.90
CA ALA A 567 -17.19 -1.63 38.63
C ALA A 567 -17.44 -2.73 39.66
N THR A 568 -18.63 -2.80 40.27
CA THR A 568 -19.03 -3.91 41.16
C THR A 568 -19.12 -5.24 40.43
N GLU A 569 -19.68 -5.27 39.22
CA GLU A 569 -19.78 -6.47 38.38
C GLU A 569 -18.40 -6.94 37.93
N PHE A 570 -17.52 -6.02 37.55
CA PHE A 570 -16.13 -6.36 37.20
C PHE A 570 -15.35 -6.90 38.40
N VAL A 571 -15.50 -6.30 39.58
CA VAL A 571 -14.89 -6.81 40.83
C VAL A 571 -15.42 -8.20 41.18
N ALA A 572 -16.71 -8.47 40.92
CA ALA A 572 -17.30 -9.80 41.12
C ALA A 572 -16.66 -10.87 40.21
N LEU A 573 -16.35 -10.52 38.95
CA LEU A 573 -15.60 -11.42 38.04
C LEU A 573 -14.19 -11.75 38.54
N LEU A 574 -13.64 -10.94 39.44
CA LEU A 574 -12.32 -11.12 40.02
C LEU A 574 -12.35 -11.76 41.41
N GLU A 575 -13.49 -12.26 41.91
CA GLU A 575 -13.66 -12.71 43.30
C GLU A 575 -12.65 -13.77 43.76
N GLU A 576 -12.15 -14.61 42.86
CA GLU A 576 -11.12 -15.62 43.18
C GLU A 576 -9.68 -15.07 43.14
N ALA A 577 -9.49 -13.81 42.73
CA ALA A 577 -8.19 -13.14 42.79
C ALA A 577 -7.85 -12.72 44.23
N PRO A 578 -6.56 -12.72 44.64
CA PRO A 578 -6.15 -12.41 46.02
C PRO A 578 -6.58 -11.03 46.53
N ASP A 579 -6.70 -10.03 45.65
CA ASP A 579 -7.26 -8.70 45.95
C ASP A 579 -7.94 -8.12 44.68
N PRO A 580 -9.26 -8.34 44.51
CA PRO A 580 -10.00 -7.89 43.33
C PRO A 580 -9.98 -6.36 43.15
N ARG A 581 -9.97 -5.60 44.26
CA ARG A 581 -9.98 -4.13 44.23
C ARG A 581 -8.57 -3.57 43.97
N ALA A 582 -7.51 -4.24 44.39
CA ALA A 582 -6.16 -3.88 43.98
C ALA A 582 -5.97 -4.04 42.48
N TRP A 583 -6.41 -5.17 41.90
CA TRP A 583 -6.36 -5.37 40.45
C TRP A 583 -7.09 -4.28 39.68
N LEU A 584 -8.31 -3.91 40.09
CA LEU A 584 -9.02 -2.81 39.45
C LEU A 584 -8.22 -1.49 39.50
N ARG A 585 -7.57 -1.18 40.62
CA ARG A 585 -6.72 0.01 40.74
C ARG A 585 -5.49 -0.05 39.84
N GLU A 586 -4.78 -1.18 39.83
CA GLU A 586 -3.60 -1.37 38.98
C GLU A 586 -3.95 -1.25 37.48
N LEU A 587 -5.09 -1.82 37.06
CA LEU A 587 -5.57 -1.72 35.68
C LEU A 587 -5.95 -0.28 35.31
N ILE A 588 -6.45 0.53 36.25
CA ILE A 588 -6.73 1.95 36.03
C ILE A 588 -5.43 2.76 35.96
N GLU A 589 -4.50 2.51 36.88
CA GLU A 589 -3.20 3.19 36.90
C GLU A 589 -2.36 2.88 35.66
N ALA A 590 -2.45 1.66 35.14
CA ALA A 590 -1.82 1.24 33.89
C ALA A 590 -2.56 1.74 32.63
N GLY A 591 -3.71 2.41 32.77
CA GLY A 591 -4.50 2.90 31.64
C GLY A 591 -5.17 1.82 30.81
N VAL A 592 -5.33 0.62 31.38
CA VAL A 592 -6.04 -0.50 30.75
C VAL A 592 -7.54 -0.26 30.81
N ILE A 593 -8.00 0.31 31.93
CA ILE A 593 -9.40 0.59 32.21
C ILE A 593 -9.51 2.07 32.60
N ALA A 594 -10.46 2.78 32.02
CA ALA A 594 -10.94 4.03 32.56
C ALA A 594 -12.30 3.84 33.23
N TRP A 595 -12.74 4.85 33.97
CA TRP A 595 -14.05 4.85 34.58
C TRP A 595 -14.78 6.18 34.40
N SER A 596 -16.11 6.12 34.43
CA SER A 596 -16.98 7.30 34.48
C SER A 596 -18.10 7.10 35.51
N PRO A 597 -18.59 8.17 36.15
CA PRO A 597 -19.84 8.10 36.91
C PRO A 597 -20.99 7.71 35.97
N MET A 598 -21.88 6.84 36.44
CA MET A 598 -23.18 6.62 35.80
C MET A 598 -24.07 7.83 36.07
N LEU A 599 -24.66 8.39 35.01
CA LEU A 599 -25.65 9.48 35.11
C LEU A 599 -26.99 8.98 35.61
#